data_AF-A0A842HD80-F1
#
_entry.id   AF-A0A842HD80-F1
#
_cell.length_a   1.000
_cell.length_b   1.000
_cell.length_c   1.000
_cell.angle_alpha   90.00
_cell.angle_beta   90.00
_cell.angle_gamma   90.00
#
_symmetry.space_group_name_H-M   'P 1'
#
loop_
_entity.id
_entity.type
_entity.pdbx_description
1 polymer ?
#
loop_
_entity_poly.entity_id
_entity_poly.type
_entity_poly.pdbx_seq_one_letter_code
_entity_poly.pdbx_strand_id
1 'polypeptide(L)'
;MNRSLLLVICDFLLLSMLALAKFDEPEEVQQEQVTEAVQHDTLADQDLIEVLRMSLESERDDRVELATDLEQTRKELDEREQTLKQKEDSLNKTQANLDETQRRAKELEEQRQKLAKEAARLEDERKLFAQQFDESQDRLKKAEADRVELAKNLGQLKEDSASSKEKLRHLQEQMQEKEAALAAAKAERERLAEQARQAEEAKQQLSTRLEVAQAQSRVLEESLQTARADVQVTRQEKEVVMQHADKLAEGVTVLAQSTDRIAESTDRLSEEVKKSNPLSLNTIYQSYLKNRVSVRFSTEENALIGTSKGEYTIGTNLIKVDDKAFAVIHLEDTPFKLGSAGRGLINVDGRIQIGAKAYRFKRLYFLSADPRLAAVPLPLTTAEENGVETFVLAEDPLRYPEAVLIDSGNGGYGEIPFKLDPQDQHYLSMQTDLFNRIFGDFSPGTGDAVFAKTGDWIGLMVNSDTAPAILSLAVNGSIDLGDQFNAEATQQALAARKAALARLPSSVR
;
A
#
# COMPACT_ATOMS: atom_id res chain seq x y z
N MET A 1 74.13 7.39 -15.81
CA MET A 1 75.32 8.24 -15.61
C MET A 1 76.09 8.25 -16.92
N ASN A 2 75.94 9.32 -17.70
CA ASN A 2 76.15 9.29 -19.15
C ASN A 2 77.61 9.50 -19.55
N ARG A 3 78.16 8.52 -20.28
CA ARG A 3 79.45 8.56 -20.99
C ARG A 3 79.60 9.79 -21.91
N SER A 4 78.48 10.36 -22.33
CA SER A 4 78.41 11.57 -23.17
C SER A 4 78.93 12.83 -22.48
N LEU A 5 78.76 12.96 -21.15
CA LEU A 5 79.22 14.15 -20.43
C LEU A 5 80.76 14.15 -20.21
N LEU A 6 81.35 12.96 -20.06
CA LEU A 6 82.80 12.78 -19.90
C LEU A 6 83.55 13.07 -21.21
N LEU A 7 82.95 12.71 -22.36
CA LEU A 7 83.51 12.96 -23.69
C LEU A 7 83.61 14.47 -24.00
N VAL A 8 82.59 15.24 -23.61
CA VAL A 8 82.56 16.71 -23.85
C VAL A 8 83.55 17.46 -22.94
N ILE A 9 83.77 16.99 -21.71
CA ILE A 9 84.74 17.60 -20.79
C ILE A 9 86.19 17.30 -21.23
N CYS A 10 86.48 16.10 -21.72
CA CYS A 10 87.82 15.76 -22.22
C CYS A 10 88.18 16.54 -23.50
N ASP A 11 87.22 16.81 -24.39
CA ASP A 11 87.45 17.55 -25.64
C ASP A 11 87.75 19.04 -25.36
N PHE A 12 87.06 19.63 -24.38
CA PHE A 12 87.30 21.02 -23.95
C PHE A 12 88.68 21.19 -23.25
N LEU A 13 89.14 20.16 -22.55
CA LEU A 13 90.46 20.13 -21.90
C LEU A 13 91.59 19.98 -22.92
N LEU A 14 91.40 19.18 -23.98
CA LEU A 14 92.39 19.02 -25.06
C LEU A 14 92.52 20.28 -25.93
N LEU A 15 91.41 20.94 -26.26
CA LEU A 15 91.43 22.20 -27.03
C LEU A 15 92.05 23.36 -26.25
N SER A 16 91.85 23.42 -24.93
CA SER A 16 92.46 24.43 -24.07
C SER A 16 93.98 24.21 -23.89
N MET A 17 94.45 22.96 -23.98
CA MET A 17 95.88 22.62 -23.88
C MET A 17 96.63 22.82 -25.21
N LEU A 18 95.94 22.75 -26.36
CA LEU A 18 96.52 23.01 -27.68
C LEU A 18 96.74 24.51 -27.97
N ALA A 19 95.93 25.38 -27.36
CA ALA A 19 96.02 26.84 -27.54
C ALA A 19 97.11 27.52 -26.68
N LEU A 20 97.61 26.84 -25.63
CA LEU A 20 98.60 27.37 -24.69
C LEU A 20 100.06 27.04 -25.06
N ALA A 21 100.28 26.25 -26.13
CA ALA A 21 101.60 25.85 -26.60
C ALA A 21 101.96 26.57 -27.91
N LYS A 22 102.33 27.85 -27.82
CA LYS A 22 103.11 28.53 -28.87
C LYS A 22 104.59 28.50 -28.47
N PHE A 23 105.36 27.73 -29.25
CA PHE A 23 106.81 27.82 -29.33
C PHE A 23 107.17 29.16 -29.99
N ASP A 24 108.11 29.86 -29.38
CA ASP A 24 108.75 31.07 -29.88
C ASP A 24 110.20 30.69 -30.22
N GLU A 25 110.64 30.91 -31.45
CA GLU A 25 112.05 30.92 -31.85
C GLU A 25 112.23 31.80 -33.11
N PRO A 26 113.44 32.38 -33.30
CA PRO A 26 113.62 33.77 -33.70
C PRO A 26 114.01 33.91 -35.19
N GLU A 27 113.67 35.04 -35.81
CA GLU A 27 114.14 35.32 -37.17
C GLU A 27 115.47 36.07 -37.17
N GLU A 28 116.44 35.41 -37.80
CA GLU A 28 117.75 35.91 -38.15
C GLU A 28 117.70 37.05 -39.17
N VAL A 29 118.63 37.96 -38.97
CA VAL A 29 118.97 39.10 -39.80
C VAL A 29 119.96 38.66 -40.89
N GLN A 30 119.82 39.20 -42.11
CA GLN A 30 120.94 39.65 -42.96
C GLN A 30 120.36 40.46 -44.14
N GLN A 31 120.46 41.79 -44.14
CA GLN A 31 121.63 42.64 -44.43
C GLN A 31 122.04 42.63 -45.90
N GLU A 32 121.99 43.81 -46.51
CA GLU A 32 123.05 44.59 -47.19
C GLU A 32 122.33 45.85 -47.72
N GLN A 33 122.84 47.06 -47.84
CA GLN A 33 124.12 47.72 -47.59
C GLN A 33 123.79 49.20 -47.92
N VAL A 34 124.13 50.19 -47.10
CA VAL A 34 124.65 51.47 -47.62
C VAL A 34 125.60 52.05 -46.58
N THR A 35 126.88 51.97 -46.93
CA THR A 35 127.96 52.74 -46.34
C THR A 35 127.80 54.17 -46.83
N GLU A 36 127.75 55.17 -45.96
CA GLU A 36 128.35 56.46 -46.32
C GLU A 36 128.80 57.23 -45.09
N ALA A 37 130.02 57.71 -45.22
CA ALA A 37 130.82 58.29 -44.18
C ALA A 37 130.53 59.79 -44.00
N VAL A 38 130.71 60.22 -42.77
CA VAL A 38 130.83 61.59 -42.28
C VAL A 38 131.68 62.48 -43.19
N GLN A 39 131.14 63.62 -43.64
CA GLN A 39 131.87 64.88 -43.78
C GLN A 39 130.99 66.07 -43.38
N HIS A 40 131.58 66.97 -42.58
CA HIS A 40 131.18 68.35 -42.28
C HIS A 40 130.71 69.10 -43.54
N ASP A 41 129.77 70.05 -43.54
CA ASP A 41 129.78 71.30 -42.77
C ASP A 41 128.43 72.06 -42.95
N THR A 42 128.00 72.79 -41.90
CA THR A 42 127.00 73.90 -41.88
C THR A 42 125.53 73.69 -42.31
N LEU A 43 124.62 73.54 -41.33
CA LEU A 43 123.34 74.28 -41.11
C LEU A 43 122.38 73.51 -40.16
N ALA A 44 122.86 73.25 -38.94
CA ALA A 44 122.19 72.44 -37.91
C ALA A 44 121.17 73.23 -37.07
N ASP A 45 120.09 73.69 -37.71
CA ASP A 45 118.89 74.18 -37.00
C ASP A 45 117.58 73.85 -37.77
N GLN A 46 117.64 73.60 -39.09
CA GLN A 46 116.44 73.29 -39.89
C GLN A 46 116.03 71.81 -39.78
N ASP A 47 116.98 70.86 -39.81
CA ASP A 47 116.67 69.42 -39.79
C ASP A 47 116.16 68.90 -38.43
N LEU A 48 116.63 69.45 -37.31
CA LEU A 48 116.13 69.06 -35.97
C LEU A 48 114.69 69.54 -35.76
N ILE A 49 114.38 70.75 -36.25
CA ILE A 49 113.02 71.29 -36.22
C ILE A 49 112.12 70.45 -37.14
N GLU A 50 112.63 69.98 -38.28
CA GLU A 50 111.88 69.10 -39.19
C GLU A 50 111.61 67.72 -38.59
N VAL A 51 112.59 67.09 -37.91
CA VAL A 51 112.40 65.81 -37.19
C VAL A 51 111.44 65.96 -36.00
N LEU A 52 111.56 67.05 -35.22
CA LEU A 52 110.62 67.32 -34.12
C LEU A 52 109.21 67.61 -34.63
N ARG A 53 109.09 68.28 -35.79
CA ARG A 53 107.81 68.53 -36.45
C ARG A 53 107.20 67.23 -36.98
N MET A 54 107.99 66.35 -37.60
CA MET A 54 107.56 65.02 -38.02
C MET A 54 107.15 64.14 -36.84
N SER A 55 107.87 64.18 -35.72
CA SER A 55 107.52 63.42 -34.51
C SER A 55 106.26 63.96 -33.83
N LEU A 56 106.05 65.28 -33.82
CA LEU A 56 104.84 65.91 -33.29
C LEU A 56 103.63 65.64 -34.19
N GLU A 57 103.85 65.60 -35.51
CA GLU A 57 102.83 65.22 -36.49
C GLU A 57 102.47 63.74 -36.36
N SER A 58 103.45 62.85 -36.21
CA SER A 58 103.23 61.43 -35.90
C SER A 58 102.48 61.23 -34.57
N GLU A 59 102.86 61.90 -33.47
CA GLU A 59 102.14 61.78 -32.19
C GLU A 59 100.71 62.32 -32.30
N ARG A 60 100.51 63.36 -33.11
CA ARG A 60 99.18 63.90 -33.37
C ARG A 60 98.32 62.92 -34.17
N ASP A 61 98.89 62.28 -35.18
CA ASP A 61 98.21 61.26 -35.98
C ASP A 61 97.90 60.02 -35.13
N ASP A 62 98.85 59.54 -34.33
CA ASP A 62 98.65 58.44 -33.37
C ASP A 62 97.55 58.75 -32.36
N ARG A 63 97.47 60.00 -31.86
CA ARG A 63 96.39 60.43 -30.96
C ARG A 63 95.04 60.49 -31.66
N VAL A 64 95.00 60.88 -32.94
CA VAL A 64 93.76 60.89 -33.73
C VAL A 64 93.31 59.47 -34.02
N GLU A 65 94.22 58.56 -34.36
CA GLU A 65 93.95 57.13 -34.55
C GLU A 65 93.45 56.49 -33.25
N LEU A 66 94.16 56.68 -32.13
CA LEU A 66 93.74 56.16 -30.83
C LEU A 66 92.40 56.73 -30.37
N ALA A 67 92.12 58.02 -30.62
CA ALA A 67 90.83 58.60 -30.31
C ALA A 67 89.70 57.97 -31.15
N THR A 68 89.98 57.67 -32.42
CA THR A 68 89.04 57.00 -33.33
C THR A 68 88.78 55.56 -32.89
N ASP A 69 89.83 54.81 -32.54
CA ASP A 69 89.72 53.44 -32.01
C ASP A 69 88.99 53.39 -30.67
N LEU A 70 89.24 54.34 -29.77
CA LEU A 70 88.52 54.46 -28.52
C LEU A 70 87.03 54.80 -28.73
N GLU A 71 86.71 55.60 -29.76
CA GLU A 71 85.32 55.89 -30.11
C GLU A 71 84.64 54.66 -30.73
N GLN A 72 85.32 53.91 -31.60
CA GLN A 72 84.80 52.69 -32.22
C GLN A 72 84.58 51.59 -31.17
N THR A 73 85.54 51.35 -30.29
CA THR A 73 85.41 50.35 -29.21
C THR A 73 84.30 50.71 -28.22
N ARG A 74 84.08 52.00 -27.93
CA ARG A 74 82.91 52.45 -27.13
C ARG A 74 81.60 52.16 -27.83
N LYS A 75 81.48 52.45 -29.14
CA LYS A 75 80.29 52.12 -29.92
C LYS A 75 80.02 50.62 -29.96
N GLU A 76 81.06 49.81 -30.18
CA GLU A 76 80.96 48.35 -30.15
C GLU A 76 80.56 47.81 -28.76
N LEU A 77 81.05 48.42 -27.68
CA LEU A 77 80.67 48.08 -26.32
C LEU A 77 79.19 48.40 -26.05
N ASP A 78 78.73 49.59 -26.44
CA ASP A 78 77.33 50.01 -26.31
C ASP A 78 76.39 49.07 -27.10
N GLU A 79 76.76 48.69 -28.33
CA GLU A 79 76.00 47.73 -29.15
C GLU A 79 75.98 46.33 -28.51
N ARG A 80 77.09 45.89 -27.92
CA ARG A 80 77.17 44.62 -27.17
C ARG A 80 76.32 44.64 -25.91
N GLU A 81 76.31 45.74 -25.15
CA GLU A 81 75.47 45.89 -23.96
C GLU A 81 73.98 45.86 -24.33
N GLN A 82 73.59 46.55 -25.41
CA GLN A 82 72.22 46.50 -25.91
C GLN A 82 71.80 45.10 -26.36
N THR A 83 72.67 44.37 -27.07
CA THR A 83 72.37 43.00 -27.51
C THR A 83 72.35 42.00 -26.35
N LEU A 84 73.19 42.16 -25.31
CA LEU A 84 73.11 41.36 -24.10
C LEU A 84 71.80 41.60 -23.35
N LYS A 85 71.40 42.85 -23.18
CA LYS A 85 70.12 43.19 -22.55
C LYS A 85 68.92 42.61 -23.30
N GLN A 86 68.92 42.68 -24.64
CA GLN A 86 67.88 42.06 -25.47
C GLN A 86 67.85 40.53 -25.32
N LYS A 87 69.02 39.87 -25.20
CA LYS A 87 69.10 38.43 -24.96
C LYS A 87 68.62 38.05 -23.57
N GLU A 88 68.98 38.80 -22.53
CA GLU A 88 68.49 38.60 -21.17
C GLU A 88 66.96 38.75 -21.09
N ASP A 89 66.41 39.79 -21.70
CA ASP A 89 64.95 39.99 -21.78
C ASP A 89 64.27 38.84 -22.54
N SER A 90 64.89 38.36 -23.62
CA SER A 90 64.38 37.21 -24.39
C SER A 90 64.43 35.92 -23.58
N LEU A 91 65.53 35.66 -22.86
CA LEU A 91 65.69 34.51 -21.99
C LEU A 91 64.66 34.52 -20.85
N ASN A 92 64.48 35.67 -20.19
CA ASN A 92 63.48 35.83 -19.12
C ASN A 92 62.06 35.58 -19.64
N LYS A 93 61.71 36.10 -20.83
CA LYS A 93 60.42 35.80 -21.48
C LYS A 93 60.26 34.32 -21.80
N THR A 94 61.29 33.66 -22.34
CA THR A 94 61.22 32.23 -22.65
C THR A 94 61.11 31.37 -21.39
N GLN A 95 61.80 31.73 -20.31
CA GLN A 95 61.72 31.02 -19.04
C GLN A 95 60.32 31.16 -18.43
N ALA A 96 59.75 32.37 -18.44
CA ALA A 96 58.38 32.60 -17.97
C ALA A 96 57.34 31.78 -18.76
N ASN A 97 57.49 31.73 -20.10
CA ASN A 97 56.62 30.92 -20.96
C ASN A 97 56.80 29.41 -20.70
N LEU A 98 58.03 28.94 -20.44
CA LEU A 98 58.30 27.54 -20.09
C LEU A 98 57.62 27.17 -18.76
N ASP A 99 57.72 28.04 -17.75
CA ASP A 99 57.10 27.81 -16.44
C ASP A 99 55.56 27.78 -16.55
N GLU A 100 54.99 28.68 -17.35
CA GLU A 100 53.54 28.70 -17.60
C GLU A 100 53.08 27.45 -18.35
N THR A 101 53.79 27.04 -19.40
CA THR A 101 53.45 25.82 -20.16
C THR A 101 53.60 24.56 -19.31
N GLN A 102 54.60 24.48 -18.43
CA GLN A 102 54.74 23.39 -17.46
C GLN A 102 53.58 23.35 -16.45
N ARG A 103 53.11 24.51 -15.95
CA ARG A 103 51.94 24.57 -15.08
C ARG A 103 50.68 24.07 -15.79
N ARG A 104 50.41 24.58 -17.00
CA ARG A 104 49.28 24.13 -17.82
C ARG A 104 49.33 22.64 -18.15
N ALA A 105 50.52 22.09 -18.43
CA ALA A 105 50.70 20.66 -18.67
C ALA A 105 50.36 19.82 -17.43
N LYS A 106 50.76 20.26 -16.23
CA LYS A 106 50.39 19.59 -14.97
C LYS A 106 48.90 19.64 -14.71
N GLU A 107 48.27 20.81 -14.86
CA GLU A 107 46.82 20.98 -14.71
C GLU A 107 46.04 20.08 -15.67
N LEU A 108 46.49 20.00 -16.93
CA LEU A 108 45.86 19.14 -17.93
C LEU A 108 45.99 17.66 -17.57
N GLU A 109 47.15 17.23 -17.07
CA GLU A 109 47.36 15.85 -16.63
C GLU A 109 46.47 15.48 -15.45
N GLU A 110 46.32 16.38 -14.47
CA GLU A 110 45.38 16.20 -13.35
C GLU A 110 43.93 16.12 -13.83
N GLN A 111 43.52 16.96 -14.78
CA GLN A 111 42.19 16.90 -15.38
C GLN A 111 41.96 15.58 -16.13
N ARG A 112 42.95 15.10 -16.90
CA ARG A 112 42.86 13.81 -17.60
C ARG A 112 42.73 12.65 -16.63
N GLN A 113 43.45 12.67 -15.51
CA GLN A 113 43.32 11.64 -14.48
C GLN A 113 41.94 11.66 -13.79
N LYS A 114 41.37 12.84 -13.54
CA LYS A 114 40.01 12.97 -13.01
C LYS A 114 38.97 12.41 -13.99
N LEU A 115 39.05 12.84 -15.25
CA LEU A 115 38.15 12.35 -16.31
C LEU A 115 38.27 10.84 -16.53
N ALA A 116 39.49 10.27 -16.47
CA ALA A 116 39.67 8.83 -16.58
C ALA A 116 39.02 8.05 -15.42
N LYS A 117 39.10 8.59 -14.19
CA LYS A 117 38.42 8.00 -13.02
C LYS A 117 36.90 8.09 -13.14
N GLU A 118 36.39 9.22 -13.63
CA GLU A 118 34.95 9.39 -13.87
C GLU A 118 34.45 8.45 -14.98
N ALA A 119 35.20 8.33 -16.08
CA ALA A 119 34.87 7.41 -17.16
C ALA A 119 34.84 5.94 -16.69
N ALA A 120 35.82 5.52 -15.88
CA ALA A 120 35.83 4.18 -15.29
C ALA A 120 34.62 3.94 -14.39
N ARG A 121 34.28 4.92 -13.53
CA ARG A 121 33.09 4.84 -12.67
C ARG A 121 31.80 4.74 -13.47
N LEU A 122 31.66 5.54 -14.52
CA LEU A 122 30.48 5.50 -15.40
C LEU A 122 30.36 4.16 -16.13
N GLU A 123 31.48 3.55 -16.51
CA GLU A 123 31.47 2.23 -17.14
C GLU A 123 31.00 1.14 -16.16
N ASP A 124 31.43 1.20 -14.90
CA ASP A 124 30.98 0.29 -13.85
C ASP A 124 29.49 0.47 -13.52
N GLU A 125 29.03 1.72 -13.42
CA GLU A 125 27.61 2.03 -13.25
C GLU A 125 26.78 1.51 -14.44
N ARG A 126 27.27 1.66 -15.69
CA ARG A 126 26.60 1.13 -16.88
C ARG A 126 26.51 -0.41 -16.87
N LYS A 127 27.55 -1.10 -16.41
CA LYS A 127 27.55 -2.57 -16.26
C LYS A 127 26.54 -3.01 -15.21
N LEU A 128 26.48 -2.32 -14.07
CA LEU A 128 25.50 -2.60 -13.03
C LEU A 128 24.07 -2.40 -13.52
N PHE A 129 23.81 -1.30 -14.25
CA PHE A 129 22.50 -1.06 -14.83
C PHE A 129 22.10 -2.11 -15.87
N ALA A 130 23.04 -2.57 -16.70
CA ALA A 130 22.77 -3.65 -17.65
C ALA A 130 22.39 -4.96 -16.93
N GLN A 131 23.11 -5.32 -15.86
CA GLN A 131 22.77 -6.49 -15.03
C GLN A 131 21.38 -6.36 -14.38
N GLN A 132 21.06 -5.19 -13.83
CA GLN A 132 19.73 -4.94 -13.24
C GLN A 132 18.61 -5.03 -14.28
N PHE A 133 18.87 -4.59 -15.51
CA PHE A 133 17.90 -4.68 -16.61
C PHE A 133 17.65 -6.13 -17.01
N ASP A 134 18.70 -6.94 -17.15
CA ASP A 134 18.59 -8.37 -17.47
C ASP A 134 17.84 -9.13 -16.36
N GLU A 135 18.19 -8.89 -15.09
CA GLU A 135 17.46 -9.46 -13.95
C GLU A 135 15.98 -9.07 -13.94
N SER A 136 15.69 -7.80 -14.25
CA SER A 136 14.31 -7.31 -14.31
C SER A 136 13.54 -7.96 -15.46
N GLN A 137 14.17 -8.17 -16.61
CA GLN A 137 13.56 -8.85 -17.75
C GLN A 137 13.27 -10.33 -17.43
N ASP A 138 14.18 -11.01 -16.73
CA ASP A 138 13.98 -12.40 -16.31
C ASP A 138 12.89 -12.54 -15.26
N ARG A 139 12.79 -11.58 -14.32
CA ARG A 139 11.67 -11.52 -13.37
C ARG A 139 10.34 -11.32 -14.09
N LEU A 140 10.28 -10.47 -15.11
CA LEU A 140 9.07 -10.27 -15.91
C LEU A 140 8.65 -11.54 -16.65
N LYS A 141 9.60 -12.25 -17.29
CA LYS A 141 9.30 -13.52 -17.98
C LYS A 141 8.78 -14.58 -17.01
N LYS A 142 9.36 -14.69 -15.81
CA LYS A 142 8.86 -15.60 -14.76
C LYS A 142 7.47 -15.22 -14.30
N ALA A 143 7.21 -13.94 -14.04
CA ALA A 143 5.90 -13.47 -13.65
C ALA A 143 4.84 -13.72 -14.74
N GLU A 144 5.18 -13.59 -16.02
CA GLU A 144 4.29 -13.94 -17.13
C GLU A 144 4.00 -15.44 -17.17
N ALA A 145 5.01 -16.30 -16.97
CA ALA A 145 4.82 -17.75 -16.88
C ALA A 145 3.89 -18.14 -15.71
N ASP A 146 4.13 -17.55 -14.53
CA ASP A 146 3.30 -17.77 -13.34
C ASP A 146 1.85 -17.34 -13.57
N ARG A 147 1.62 -16.21 -14.28
CA ARG A 147 0.27 -15.76 -14.64
C ARG A 147 -0.44 -16.74 -15.57
N VAL A 148 0.26 -17.31 -16.54
CA VAL A 148 -0.32 -18.32 -17.45
C VAL A 148 -0.68 -19.59 -16.68
N GLU A 149 0.18 -20.04 -15.76
CA GLU A 149 -0.09 -21.20 -14.92
C GLU A 149 -1.29 -20.95 -13.99
N LEU A 150 -1.35 -19.79 -13.33
CA LEU A 150 -2.48 -19.44 -12.47
C LEU A 150 -3.79 -19.36 -13.25
N ALA A 151 -3.78 -18.80 -14.47
CA ALA A 151 -4.95 -18.76 -15.33
C ALA A 151 -5.44 -20.17 -15.72
N LYS A 152 -4.51 -21.10 -15.99
CA LYS A 152 -4.83 -22.51 -16.24
C LYS A 152 -5.44 -23.19 -15.00
N ASN A 153 -4.85 -22.98 -13.83
CA ASN A 153 -5.33 -23.56 -12.57
C ASN A 153 -6.72 -23.02 -12.21
N LEU A 154 -6.97 -21.72 -12.41
CA LEU A 154 -8.30 -21.11 -12.23
C LEU A 154 -9.32 -21.68 -13.22
N GLY A 155 -8.92 -21.97 -14.45
CA GLY A 155 -9.77 -22.65 -15.43
C GLY A 155 -10.21 -24.03 -14.95
N GLN A 156 -9.26 -24.84 -14.48
CA GLN A 156 -9.53 -26.18 -13.94
C GLN A 156 -10.41 -26.12 -12.68
N LEU A 157 -10.13 -25.22 -11.74
CA LEU A 157 -10.94 -25.02 -10.53
C LEU A 157 -12.39 -24.64 -10.85
N LYS A 158 -12.62 -23.81 -11.88
CA LYS A 158 -13.97 -23.43 -12.32
C LYS A 158 -14.71 -24.64 -12.90
N GLU A 159 -14.03 -25.47 -13.69
CA GLU A 159 -14.62 -26.70 -14.25
C GLU A 159 -14.95 -27.72 -13.15
N ASP A 160 -14.05 -27.91 -12.19
CA ASP A 160 -14.27 -28.80 -11.03
C ASP A 160 -15.40 -28.29 -10.13
N SER A 161 -15.48 -26.98 -9.90
CA SER A 161 -16.58 -26.38 -9.13
C SER A 161 -17.92 -26.51 -9.86
N ALA A 162 -17.95 -26.34 -11.18
CA ALA A 162 -19.16 -26.50 -11.98
C ALA A 162 -19.65 -27.96 -11.93
N SER A 163 -18.74 -28.93 -12.13
CA SER A 163 -19.07 -30.36 -12.06
C SER A 163 -19.52 -30.77 -10.65
N SER A 164 -18.92 -30.22 -9.60
CA SER A 164 -19.32 -30.47 -8.20
C SER A 164 -20.68 -29.88 -7.88
N LYS A 165 -20.98 -28.67 -8.36
CA LYS A 165 -22.30 -28.05 -8.21
C LYS A 165 -23.40 -28.85 -8.90
N GLU A 166 -23.12 -29.38 -10.10
CA GLU A 166 -24.07 -30.22 -10.82
C GLU A 166 -24.33 -31.55 -10.09
N LYS A 167 -23.28 -32.20 -9.57
CA LYS A 167 -23.42 -33.41 -8.73
C LYS A 167 -24.26 -33.15 -7.48
N LEU A 168 -24.06 -32.02 -6.81
CA LEU A 168 -24.85 -31.64 -5.62
C LEU A 168 -26.31 -31.42 -5.97
N ARG A 169 -26.59 -30.74 -7.08
CA ARG A 169 -27.96 -30.51 -7.55
C ARG A 169 -28.66 -31.84 -7.86
N HIS A 170 -27.99 -32.73 -8.59
CA HIS A 170 -28.54 -34.06 -8.89
C HIS A 170 -28.80 -34.87 -7.60
N LEU A 171 -27.88 -34.83 -6.63
CA LEU A 171 -28.08 -35.50 -5.35
C LEU A 171 -29.26 -34.91 -4.55
N GLN A 172 -29.44 -33.60 -4.59
CA GLN A 172 -30.55 -32.92 -3.92
C GLN A 172 -31.89 -33.27 -4.58
N GLU A 173 -31.95 -33.32 -5.92
CA GLU A 173 -33.13 -33.78 -6.66
C GLU A 173 -33.49 -35.24 -6.29
N GLN A 174 -32.49 -36.13 -6.22
CA GLN A 174 -32.69 -37.51 -5.78
C GLN A 174 -33.18 -37.62 -4.33
N MET A 175 -32.67 -36.78 -3.43
CA MET A 175 -33.13 -36.75 -2.03
C MET A 175 -34.58 -36.30 -1.92
N GLN A 176 -34.97 -35.25 -2.66
CA GLN A 176 -36.37 -34.79 -2.71
C GLN A 176 -37.31 -35.85 -3.28
N GLU A 177 -36.88 -36.55 -4.34
CA GLU A 177 -37.67 -37.66 -4.90
C GLU A 177 -37.84 -38.80 -3.88
N LYS A 178 -36.78 -39.15 -3.14
CA LYS A 178 -36.84 -40.16 -2.08
C LYS A 178 -37.73 -39.73 -0.92
N GLU A 179 -37.67 -38.48 -0.48
CA GLU A 179 -38.54 -37.94 0.56
C GLU A 179 -40.01 -37.95 0.13
N ALA A 180 -40.31 -37.54 -1.11
CA ALA A 180 -41.65 -37.59 -1.67
C ALA A 180 -42.18 -39.03 -1.74
N ALA A 181 -41.34 -39.98 -2.19
CA ALA A 181 -41.70 -41.40 -2.22
C ALA A 181 -41.96 -41.96 -0.82
N LEU A 182 -41.16 -41.60 0.17
CA LEU A 182 -41.36 -42.00 1.57
C LEU A 182 -42.64 -41.41 2.16
N ALA A 183 -42.96 -40.14 1.85
CA ALA A 183 -44.20 -39.51 2.28
C ALA A 183 -45.43 -40.19 1.66
N ALA A 184 -45.39 -40.48 0.36
CA ALA A 184 -46.45 -41.22 -0.32
C ALA A 184 -46.65 -42.62 0.26
N ALA A 185 -45.56 -43.36 0.52
CA ALA A 185 -45.63 -44.68 1.13
C ALA A 185 -46.22 -44.65 2.56
N LYS A 186 -45.91 -43.62 3.35
CA LYS A 186 -46.51 -43.42 4.68
C LYS A 186 -48.02 -43.16 4.59
N ALA A 187 -48.43 -42.26 3.70
CA ALA A 187 -49.85 -41.94 3.51
C ALA A 187 -50.65 -43.17 3.04
N GLU A 188 -50.09 -43.98 2.17
CA GLU A 188 -50.74 -45.24 1.73
C GLU A 188 -50.86 -46.23 2.89
N ARG A 189 -49.82 -46.35 3.74
CA ARG A 189 -49.87 -47.21 4.92
C ARG A 189 -50.93 -46.77 5.93
N GLU A 190 -51.11 -45.47 6.12
CA GLU A 190 -52.15 -44.92 6.98
C GLU A 190 -53.56 -45.21 6.41
N ARG A 191 -53.75 -45.05 5.11
CA ARG A 191 -55.02 -45.42 4.44
C ARG A 191 -55.35 -46.90 4.60
N LEU A 192 -54.37 -47.78 4.39
CA LEU A 192 -54.55 -49.22 4.56
C LEU A 192 -54.86 -49.58 6.02
N ALA A 193 -54.22 -48.92 6.98
CA ALA A 193 -54.50 -49.12 8.41
C ALA A 193 -55.93 -48.69 8.79
N GLU A 194 -56.40 -47.57 8.24
CA GLU A 194 -57.77 -47.09 8.45
C GLU A 194 -58.80 -48.05 7.83
N GLN A 195 -58.56 -48.52 6.60
CA GLN A 195 -59.40 -49.54 5.96
C GLN A 195 -59.47 -50.83 6.80
N ALA A 196 -58.33 -51.26 7.37
CA ALA A 196 -58.29 -52.42 8.24
C ALA A 196 -59.11 -52.23 9.53
N ARG A 197 -59.08 -51.02 10.15
CA ARG A 197 -59.94 -50.71 11.30
C ARG A 197 -61.42 -50.75 10.94
N GLN A 198 -61.81 -50.11 9.85
CA GLN A 198 -63.20 -50.10 9.39
C GLN A 198 -63.71 -51.50 9.07
N ALA A 199 -62.87 -52.34 8.46
CA ALA A 199 -63.20 -53.74 8.20
C ALA A 199 -63.39 -54.55 9.50
N GLU A 200 -62.55 -54.34 10.52
CA GLU A 200 -62.70 -55.03 11.81
C GLU A 200 -63.93 -54.53 12.58
N GLU A 201 -64.23 -53.24 12.55
CA GLU A 201 -65.47 -52.68 13.13
C GLU A 201 -66.72 -53.24 12.43
N ALA A 202 -66.72 -53.32 11.10
CA ALA A 202 -67.82 -53.92 10.34
C ALA A 202 -68.00 -55.40 10.69
N LYS A 203 -66.91 -56.15 10.84
CA LYS A 203 -66.92 -57.56 11.27
C LYS A 203 -67.48 -57.72 12.68
N GLN A 204 -67.10 -56.85 13.62
CA GLN A 204 -67.66 -56.85 14.99
C GLN A 204 -69.17 -56.58 14.97
N GLN A 205 -69.61 -55.56 14.23
CA GLN A 205 -71.05 -55.24 14.10
C GLN A 205 -71.85 -56.41 13.49
N LEU A 206 -71.31 -57.05 12.44
CA LEU A 206 -71.93 -58.22 11.85
C LEU A 206 -71.98 -59.40 12.82
N SER A 207 -70.93 -59.63 13.61
CA SER A 207 -70.90 -60.65 14.66
C SER A 207 -71.96 -60.40 15.73
N THR A 208 -72.07 -59.17 16.24
CA THR A 208 -73.12 -58.80 17.21
C THR A 208 -74.52 -58.97 16.61
N ARG A 209 -74.75 -58.59 15.36
CA ARG A 209 -76.04 -58.83 14.68
C ARG A 209 -76.34 -60.32 14.53
N LEU A 210 -75.34 -61.14 14.23
CA LEU A 210 -75.50 -62.59 14.14
C LEU A 210 -75.85 -63.19 15.50
N GLU A 211 -75.18 -62.77 16.58
CA GLU A 211 -75.51 -63.19 17.95
C GLU A 211 -76.93 -62.78 18.35
N VAL A 212 -77.34 -61.54 18.06
CA VAL A 212 -78.71 -61.07 18.32
C VAL A 212 -79.72 -61.87 17.50
N ALA A 213 -79.46 -62.13 16.22
CA ALA A 213 -80.34 -62.93 15.37
C ALA A 213 -80.46 -64.38 15.87
N GLN A 214 -79.35 -64.99 16.32
CA GLN A 214 -79.36 -66.32 16.92
C GLN A 214 -80.11 -66.34 18.26
N ALA A 215 -79.93 -65.33 19.10
CA ALA A 215 -80.68 -65.18 20.35
C ALA A 215 -82.18 -64.98 20.10
N GLN A 216 -82.54 -64.14 19.13
CA GLN A 216 -83.92 -63.97 18.68
C GLN A 216 -84.51 -65.28 18.16
N SER A 217 -83.75 -66.07 17.40
CA SER A 217 -84.18 -67.39 16.93
C SER A 217 -84.42 -68.35 18.10
N ARG A 218 -83.55 -68.38 19.12
CA ARG A 218 -83.75 -69.19 20.33
C ARG A 218 -84.98 -68.75 21.11
N VAL A 219 -85.16 -67.45 21.31
CA VAL A 219 -86.36 -66.90 21.97
C VAL A 219 -87.62 -67.18 21.15
N LEU A 220 -87.55 -67.15 19.81
CA LEU A 220 -88.65 -67.54 18.93
C LEU A 220 -88.98 -69.03 19.06
N GLU A 221 -87.99 -69.91 19.11
CA GLU A 221 -88.17 -71.34 19.36
C GLU A 221 -88.79 -71.61 20.74
N GLU A 222 -88.25 -70.99 21.79
CA GLU A 222 -88.79 -71.05 23.14
C GLU A 222 -90.21 -70.48 23.19
N SER A 223 -90.47 -69.31 22.58
CA SER A 223 -91.81 -68.71 22.51
C SER A 223 -92.77 -69.52 21.65
N LEU A 224 -92.31 -70.28 20.66
CA LEU A 224 -93.14 -71.23 19.92
C LEU A 224 -93.48 -72.46 20.77
N GLN A 225 -92.56 -72.91 21.64
CA GLN A 225 -92.86 -73.93 22.65
C GLN A 225 -93.85 -73.40 23.70
N THR A 226 -93.60 -72.20 24.23
CA THR A 226 -94.47 -71.53 25.19
C THR A 226 -95.83 -71.21 24.56
N ALA A 227 -95.89 -70.71 23.33
CA ALA A 227 -97.15 -70.47 22.62
C ALA A 227 -97.90 -71.77 22.34
N ARG A 228 -97.22 -72.90 22.14
CA ARG A 228 -97.89 -74.21 22.06
C ARG A 228 -98.45 -74.64 23.42
N ALA A 229 -97.73 -74.37 24.51
CA ALA A 229 -98.20 -74.59 25.89
C ALA A 229 -99.36 -73.64 26.24
N ASP A 230 -99.25 -72.36 25.89
CA ASP A 230 -100.26 -71.32 26.05
C ASP A 230 -101.45 -71.54 25.13
N VAL A 231 -101.34 -72.16 23.95
CA VAL A 231 -102.52 -72.55 23.16
C VAL A 231 -103.25 -73.74 23.83
N GLN A 232 -102.54 -74.61 24.57
CA GLN A 232 -103.19 -75.62 25.41
C GLN A 232 -103.85 -75.00 26.64
N VAL A 233 -103.20 -74.04 27.30
CA VAL A 233 -103.73 -73.31 28.46
C VAL A 233 -104.85 -72.33 28.05
N THR A 234 -104.74 -71.65 26.91
CA THR A 234 -105.79 -70.77 26.33
C THR A 234 -106.98 -71.60 25.84
N ARG A 235 -106.81 -72.88 25.46
CA ARG A 235 -107.97 -73.77 25.30
C ARG A 235 -108.70 -74.03 26.62
N GLN A 236 -108.04 -73.87 27.76
CA GLN A 236 -108.60 -73.99 29.11
C GLN A 236 -109.01 -72.62 29.72
N GLU A 237 -108.41 -71.51 29.28
CA GLU A 237 -108.64 -70.17 29.83
C GLU A 237 -109.52 -69.27 28.94
N LYS A 238 -109.84 -69.67 27.70
CA LYS A 238 -110.87 -69.01 26.84
C LYS A 238 -112.31 -69.23 27.33
N GLU A 239 -112.48 -69.63 28.59
CA GLU A 239 -113.76 -69.66 29.29
C GLU A 239 -113.86 -68.54 30.35
N VAL A 240 -112.77 -67.84 30.67
CA VAL A 240 -112.81 -66.76 31.65
C VAL A 240 -111.94 -65.60 31.19
N VAL A 241 -112.55 -64.42 31.17
CA VAL A 241 -111.91 -63.10 31.05
C VAL A 241 -111.66 -62.60 29.61
N MET A 242 -112.79 -62.31 28.95
CA MET A 242 -112.98 -60.94 28.47
C MET A 242 -112.86 -60.01 29.67
N GLN A 243 -111.86 -59.11 29.69
CA GLN A 243 -112.03 -57.69 30.06
C GLN A 243 -110.71 -57.02 30.45
N HIS A 244 -110.44 -55.93 29.72
CA HIS A 244 -109.62 -54.77 30.09
C HIS A 244 -108.09 -54.93 30.09
N ALA A 245 -107.31 -53.89 29.82
CA ALA A 245 -107.42 -52.69 28.99
C ALA A 245 -106.09 -51.95 29.22
N ASP A 246 -105.38 -51.70 28.13
CA ASP A 246 -104.48 -50.58 27.83
C ASP A 246 -103.65 -49.85 28.91
N LYS A 247 -102.33 -49.93 28.68
CA LYS A 247 -101.33 -48.85 28.48
C LYS A 247 -100.99 -47.83 29.59
N LEU A 248 -99.68 -47.55 29.73
CA LEU A 248 -98.94 -46.30 29.39
C LEU A 248 -97.53 -46.35 30.06
N ALA A 249 -96.40 -46.11 29.36
CA ALA A 249 -95.70 -44.83 29.06
C ALA A 249 -95.08 -44.16 30.31
N GLU A 250 -93.90 -43.52 30.38
CA GLU A 250 -92.69 -43.24 29.57
C GLU A 250 -91.72 -42.48 30.52
N GLY A 251 -90.41 -42.35 30.26
CA GLY A 251 -89.50 -41.58 31.15
C GLY A 251 -88.15 -41.15 30.55
N VAL A 252 -87.92 -39.84 30.53
CA VAL A 252 -86.86 -39.04 29.88
C VAL A 252 -85.59 -38.89 30.73
N THR A 253 -84.42 -38.60 30.13
CA THR A 253 -83.32 -37.84 30.78
C THR A 253 -82.40 -37.15 29.76
N VAL A 254 -81.79 -35.99 30.13
CA VAL A 254 -80.32 -35.72 30.12
C VAL A 254 -79.98 -34.21 30.30
N LEU A 255 -78.84 -33.98 30.97
CA LEU A 255 -78.09 -32.77 31.34
C LEU A 255 -76.93 -32.44 30.36
N ALA A 256 -76.34 -31.23 30.45
CA ALA A 256 -74.90 -30.94 30.73
C ALA A 256 -74.18 -29.87 29.87
N GLN A 257 -73.03 -29.40 30.43
CA GLN A 257 -71.86 -28.64 29.90
C GLN A 257 -71.84 -27.13 30.27
N SER A 258 -70.95 -26.59 31.14
CA SER A 258 -69.46 -26.36 31.13
C SER A 258 -69.06 -25.26 30.11
N THR A 259 -68.15 -24.29 30.27
CA THR A 259 -66.94 -23.96 31.08
C THR A 259 -66.66 -22.44 30.88
N ASP A 260 -65.80 -21.74 31.66
CA ASP A 260 -64.82 -20.78 31.08
C ASP A 260 -63.79 -20.21 32.09
N ARG A 261 -62.62 -19.82 31.55
CA ARG A 261 -61.33 -19.55 32.22
C ARG A 261 -60.90 -18.07 32.20
N ILE A 262 -60.22 -17.67 33.28
CA ILE A 262 -58.98 -16.86 33.47
C ILE A 262 -58.42 -16.03 32.28
N ALA A 263 -58.18 -14.73 32.52
CA ALA A 263 -57.26 -13.88 31.75
C ALA A 263 -56.71 -12.71 32.61
N GLU A 264 -55.40 -12.69 32.93
CA GLU A 264 -54.70 -11.48 33.39
C GLU A 264 -53.17 -11.64 33.26
N SER A 265 -52.51 -10.83 32.38
CA SER A 265 -51.14 -10.28 32.53
C SER A 265 -50.56 -9.77 31.18
N THR A 266 -50.76 -8.49 30.83
CA THR A 266 -49.98 -7.85 29.74
C THR A 266 -49.95 -6.34 29.96
N ASP A 267 -48.88 -5.77 30.53
CA ASP A 267 -48.65 -4.31 30.47
C ASP A 267 -47.22 -3.83 30.87
N ARG A 268 -46.21 -4.71 30.92
CA ARG A 268 -44.81 -4.30 31.24
C ARG A 268 -43.73 -4.75 30.25
N LEU A 269 -44.08 -5.17 29.03
CA LEU A 269 -43.14 -5.78 28.07
C LEU A 269 -42.91 -5.00 26.76
N SER A 270 -43.33 -3.73 26.66
CA SER A 270 -43.44 -3.05 25.35
C SER A 270 -42.39 -2.00 25.01
N GLU A 271 -41.48 -1.64 25.92
CA GLU A 271 -40.37 -0.70 25.60
C GLU A 271 -39.00 -1.37 25.39
N GLU A 272 -38.79 -2.59 25.88
CA GLU A 272 -37.51 -3.33 25.74
C GLU A 272 -37.46 -4.18 24.45
N VAL A 273 -38.59 -4.32 23.74
CA VAL A 273 -38.74 -5.18 22.56
C VAL A 273 -38.37 -4.47 21.25
N LYS A 274 -38.34 -3.13 21.19
CA LYS A 274 -37.97 -2.39 19.96
C LYS A 274 -36.46 -2.31 19.69
N LYS A 275 -35.61 -2.41 20.72
CA LYS A 275 -34.14 -2.51 20.61
C LYS A 275 -33.64 -3.94 20.33
N SER A 276 -34.55 -4.91 20.10
CA SER A 276 -34.24 -6.34 20.15
C SER A 276 -34.42 -7.08 18.82
N ASN A 277 -34.99 -6.46 17.80
CA ASN A 277 -35.23 -7.15 16.53
C ASN A 277 -34.13 -6.81 15.51
N PRO A 278 -33.53 -7.82 14.88
CA PRO A 278 -32.57 -7.59 13.80
C PRO A 278 -33.27 -6.87 12.64
N LEU A 279 -32.62 -5.86 12.09
CA LEU A 279 -33.00 -5.20 10.85
C LEU A 279 -32.62 -6.08 9.66
N SER A 280 -33.32 -5.89 8.53
CA SER A 280 -32.94 -6.54 7.29
C SER A 280 -31.65 -5.93 6.72
N LEU A 281 -30.84 -6.72 6.01
CA LEU A 281 -29.61 -6.25 5.35
C LEU A 281 -29.89 -5.03 4.46
N ASN A 282 -30.97 -5.08 3.68
CA ASN A 282 -31.36 -4.00 2.78
C ASN A 282 -31.65 -2.71 3.55
N THR A 283 -32.25 -2.80 4.74
CA THR A 283 -32.51 -1.63 5.59
C THR A 283 -31.20 -0.99 6.05
N ILE A 284 -30.24 -1.80 6.51
CA ILE A 284 -28.93 -1.32 6.97
C ILE A 284 -28.16 -0.70 5.80
N TYR A 285 -28.11 -1.39 4.64
CA TYR A 285 -27.44 -0.89 3.44
C TYR A 285 -28.04 0.41 2.91
N GLN A 286 -29.37 0.53 2.85
CA GLN A 286 -30.02 1.77 2.43
C GLN A 286 -29.76 2.91 3.40
N SER A 287 -29.75 2.65 4.72
CA SER A 287 -29.35 3.64 5.72
C SER A 287 -27.90 4.08 5.54
N TYR A 288 -26.99 3.13 5.33
CA TYR A 288 -25.58 3.38 5.05
C TYR A 288 -25.39 4.31 3.83
N LEU A 289 -26.05 4.00 2.71
CA LEU A 289 -25.95 4.80 1.49
C LEU A 289 -26.57 6.19 1.65
N LYS A 290 -27.76 6.28 2.25
CA LYS A 290 -28.49 7.55 2.45
C LYS A 290 -27.66 8.52 3.31
N ASN A 291 -26.99 8.01 4.33
CA ASN A 291 -26.27 8.80 5.32
C ASN A 291 -24.75 8.85 5.07
N ARG A 292 -24.32 8.59 3.83
CA ARG A 292 -22.90 8.59 3.46
C ARG A 292 -22.38 10.01 3.27
N VAL A 293 -21.22 10.29 3.87
CA VAL A 293 -20.48 11.54 3.76
C VAL A 293 -19.12 11.29 3.10
N SER A 294 -18.51 12.30 2.49
CA SER A 294 -17.18 12.18 1.89
C SER A 294 -16.15 13.00 2.66
N VAL A 295 -15.15 12.34 3.24
CA VAL A 295 -13.97 13.00 3.79
C VAL A 295 -12.97 13.21 2.65
N ARG A 296 -12.51 14.45 2.46
CA ARG A 296 -11.55 14.82 1.44
C ARG A 296 -10.30 15.43 2.05
N PHE A 297 -9.15 15.00 1.54
CA PHE A 297 -7.86 15.60 1.83
C PHE A 297 -7.26 16.17 0.56
N SER A 298 -6.75 17.40 0.65
CA SER A 298 -5.92 18.01 -0.38
C SER A 298 -4.52 18.17 0.17
N THR A 299 -3.51 17.69 -0.54
CA THR A 299 -2.11 17.70 -0.08
C THR A 299 -1.23 18.54 -0.99
N GLU A 300 -0.18 19.08 -0.39
CA GLU A 300 1.01 19.56 -1.08
C GLU A 300 2.18 18.66 -0.67
N GLU A 301 2.92 18.14 -1.65
CA GLU A 301 3.90 17.06 -1.45
C GLU A 301 5.21 17.35 -2.18
N ASN A 302 6.32 16.85 -1.65
CA ASN A 302 7.62 16.86 -2.33
C ASN A 302 7.59 15.92 -3.54
N ALA A 303 7.89 16.45 -4.73
CA ALA A 303 8.08 15.67 -5.94
C ALA A 303 9.58 15.51 -6.26
N LEU A 304 9.91 14.69 -7.26
CA LEU A 304 11.30 14.53 -7.74
C LEU A 304 11.91 15.87 -8.17
N ILE A 305 11.07 16.78 -8.66
CA ILE A 305 11.39 18.18 -8.95
C ILE A 305 10.19 19.03 -8.49
N GLY A 306 10.40 19.92 -7.52
CA GLY A 306 9.38 20.84 -7.03
C GLY A 306 8.31 20.21 -6.12
N THR A 307 7.10 20.76 -6.17
CA THR A 307 5.95 20.35 -5.35
C THR A 307 4.83 19.77 -6.22
N SER A 308 4.22 18.67 -5.78
CA SER A 308 3.00 18.10 -6.38
C SER A 308 1.79 18.32 -5.47
N LYS A 309 0.59 18.24 -6.04
CA LYS A 309 -0.67 18.26 -5.29
C LYS A 309 -1.35 16.91 -5.38
N GLY A 310 -1.90 16.43 -4.26
CA GLY A 310 -2.70 15.21 -4.18
C GLY A 310 -4.12 15.50 -3.73
N GLU A 311 -5.06 14.67 -4.15
CA GLU A 311 -6.43 14.66 -3.65
C GLU A 311 -6.85 13.23 -3.28
N TYR A 312 -7.44 13.09 -2.09
CA TYR A 312 -7.91 11.83 -1.54
C TYR A 312 -9.35 12.00 -1.12
N THR A 313 -10.23 11.08 -1.53
CA THR A 313 -11.66 11.11 -1.19
C THR A 313 -12.07 9.76 -0.62
N ILE A 314 -12.61 9.78 0.59
CA ILE A 314 -13.02 8.59 1.34
C ILE A 314 -14.48 8.76 1.71
N GLY A 315 -15.34 7.83 1.31
CA GLY A 315 -16.74 7.86 1.69
C GLY A 315 -17.00 7.00 2.92
N THR A 316 -17.60 7.58 3.96
CA THR A 316 -17.88 6.93 5.26
C THR A 316 -19.21 7.43 5.83
N ASN A 317 -19.56 7.05 7.05
CA ASN A 317 -20.71 7.57 7.79
C ASN A 317 -20.28 8.31 9.05
N LEU A 318 -21.24 9.00 9.65
CA LEU A 318 -21.07 9.71 10.91
C LEU A 318 -21.53 8.84 12.08
N ILE A 319 -20.65 8.69 13.07
CA ILE A 319 -20.91 7.98 14.31
C ILE A 319 -21.16 9.02 15.40
N LYS A 320 -22.29 8.93 16.09
CA LYS A 320 -22.62 9.78 17.22
C LYS A 320 -22.00 9.24 18.49
N VAL A 321 -21.29 10.11 19.20
CA VAL A 321 -20.81 9.90 20.56
C VAL A 321 -21.13 11.17 21.34
N ASP A 322 -21.97 11.04 22.35
CA ASP A 322 -22.55 12.17 23.10
C ASP A 322 -23.18 13.22 22.16
N ASP A 323 -22.77 14.49 22.29
CA ASP A 323 -23.24 15.62 21.47
C ASP A 323 -22.35 15.89 20.24
N LYS A 324 -21.54 14.90 19.82
CA LYS A 324 -20.60 15.02 18.70
C LYS A 324 -20.81 13.92 17.68
N ALA A 325 -20.55 14.25 16.41
CA ALA A 325 -20.50 13.28 15.33
C ALA A 325 -19.04 13.10 14.87
N PHE A 326 -18.67 11.89 14.50
CA PHE A 326 -17.34 11.56 14.02
C PHE A 326 -17.43 10.77 12.72
N ALA A 327 -16.72 11.23 11.69
CA ALA A 327 -16.46 10.42 10.51
C ALA A 327 -15.26 9.52 10.81
N VAL A 328 -15.48 8.22 10.93
CA VAL A 328 -14.41 7.23 11.14
C VAL A 328 -13.87 6.78 9.79
N ILE A 329 -12.55 6.77 9.63
CA ILE A 329 -11.87 6.42 8.38
C ILE A 329 -10.69 5.50 8.64
N HIS A 330 -10.40 4.65 7.66
CA HIS A 330 -9.15 3.90 7.61
C HIS A 330 -8.03 4.75 6.99
N LEU A 331 -6.80 4.62 7.48
CA LEU A 331 -5.67 5.46 7.04
C LEU A 331 -5.10 5.09 5.66
N GLU A 332 -5.34 3.88 5.16
CA GLU A 332 -4.73 3.37 3.91
C GLU A 332 -5.06 4.24 2.68
N ASP A 333 -6.31 4.66 2.55
CA ASP A 333 -6.79 5.48 1.41
C ASP A 333 -6.64 6.99 1.65
N THR A 334 -5.83 7.36 2.64
CA THR A 334 -5.58 8.75 3.04
C THR A 334 -4.12 9.10 2.79
N PRO A 335 -3.73 10.39 2.78
CA PRO A 335 -2.31 10.77 2.74
C PRO A 335 -1.52 10.29 3.97
N PHE A 336 -2.20 9.78 4.99
CA PHE A 336 -1.62 9.33 6.26
C PHE A 336 -1.40 7.82 6.34
N LYS A 337 -1.39 7.12 5.21
CA LYS A 337 -1.10 5.68 5.18
C LYS A 337 0.21 5.34 5.90
N LEU A 338 0.16 4.29 6.73
CA LEU A 338 1.26 3.95 7.65
C LEU A 338 2.52 3.45 6.91
N GLY A 339 2.38 2.95 5.68
CA GLY A 339 3.49 2.52 4.83
C GLY A 339 4.50 3.66 4.59
N SER A 340 4.01 4.82 4.14
CA SER A 340 4.83 6.01 3.88
C SER A 340 5.09 6.87 5.12
N ALA A 341 4.27 6.71 6.17
CA ALA A 341 4.35 7.45 7.43
C ALA A 341 4.42 8.97 7.24
N GLY A 342 3.67 9.50 6.26
CA GLY A 342 3.62 10.94 5.95
C GLY A 342 4.90 11.52 5.33
N ARG A 343 5.82 10.68 4.86
CA ARG A 343 7.02 11.15 4.15
C ARG A 343 6.63 11.92 2.90
N GLY A 344 7.18 13.12 2.75
CA GLY A 344 6.96 13.96 1.58
C GLY A 344 5.81 14.96 1.72
N LEU A 345 4.95 14.84 2.74
CA LEU A 345 3.88 15.82 2.97
C LEU A 345 4.46 17.18 3.40
N ILE A 346 4.02 18.24 2.73
CA ILE A 346 4.35 19.63 3.03
C ILE A 346 3.18 20.30 3.75
N ASN A 347 1.96 20.13 3.21
CA ASN A 347 0.72 20.63 3.81
C ASN A 347 -0.45 19.66 3.52
N VAL A 348 -1.44 19.62 4.42
CA VAL A 348 -2.67 18.85 4.23
C VAL A 348 -3.88 19.64 4.73
N ASP A 349 -4.85 19.84 3.86
CA ASP A 349 -6.16 20.41 4.16
C ASP A 349 -7.24 19.34 4.21
N GLY A 350 -8.14 19.40 5.20
CA GLY A 350 -9.24 18.45 5.39
C GLY A 350 -10.63 19.07 5.24
N ARG A 351 -11.53 18.40 4.51
CA ARG A 351 -12.95 18.79 4.38
C ARG A 351 -13.89 17.59 4.46
N ILE A 352 -14.99 17.70 5.20
CA ILE A 352 -16.13 16.78 5.09
C ILE A 352 -17.13 17.39 4.13
N GLN A 353 -17.46 16.65 3.07
CA GLN A 353 -18.48 16.99 2.11
C GLN A 353 -19.78 16.23 2.40
N ILE A 354 -20.85 17.00 2.52
CA ILE A 354 -22.23 16.53 2.71
C ILE A 354 -23.07 17.13 1.59
N GLY A 355 -23.46 16.30 0.63
CA GLY A 355 -24.09 16.75 -0.61
C GLY A 355 -23.22 17.79 -1.35
N ALA A 356 -23.76 19.00 -1.53
CA ALA A 356 -23.06 20.11 -2.20
C ALA A 356 -22.23 21.00 -1.24
N LYS A 357 -22.35 20.82 0.08
CA LYS A 357 -21.66 21.65 1.07
C LYS A 357 -20.39 20.98 1.56
N ALA A 358 -19.36 21.78 1.85
CA ALA A 358 -18.08 21.31 2.37
C ALA A 358 -17.71 22.05 3.67
N TYR A 359 -17.36 21.29 4.69
CA TYR A 359 -17.01 21.76 6.02
C TYR A 359 -15.54 21.46 6.29
N ARG A 360 -14.74 22.50 6.59
CA ARG A 360 -13.31 22.31 6.92
C ARG A 360 -13.18 21.78 8.35
N PHE A 361 -12.28 20.81 8.52
CA PHE A 361 -11.84 20.37 9.85
C PHE A 361 -10.34 20.62 9.99
N LYS A 362 -9.93 20.96 11.20
CA LYS A 362 -8.53 21.37 11.50
C LYS A 362 -7.73 20.30 12.21
N ARG A 363 -8.37 19.20 12.61
CA ARG A 363 -7.74 18.15 13.40
C ARG A 363 -8.31 16.79 13.04
N LEU A 364 -7.44 15.80 12.95
CA LEU A 364 -7.76 14.38 12.82
C LEU A 364 -7.24 13.66 14.06
N TYR A 365 -8.07 12.79 14.65
CA TYR A 365 -7.73 12.05 15.86
C TYR A 365 -7.46 10.59 15.52
N PHE A 366 -6.40 10.01 16.06
CA PHE A 366 -6.18 8.56 15.92
C PHE A 366 -7.01 7.82 16.95
N LEU A 367 -7.64 6.72 16.55
CA LEU A 367 -8.41 5.90 17.48
C LEU A 367 -7.49 4.99 18.30
N SER A 368 -7.87 4.76 19.55
CA SER A 368 -7.17 3.84 20.46
C SER A 368 -7.48 2.38 20.14
N ALA A 369 -8.64 2.13 19.53
CA ALA A 369 -9.10 0.79 19.19
C ALA A 369 -8.21 0.09 18.15
N ASP A 370 -7.68 0.82 17.16
CA ASP A 370 -6.71 0.30 16.20
C ASP A 370 -5.84 1.44 15.62
N PRO A 371 -4.51 1.26 15.50
CA PRO A 371 -3.60 2.29 14.99
C PRO A 371 -3.83 2.68 13.52
N ARG A 372 -4.58 1.90 12.75
CA ARG A 372 -4.93 2.16 11.34
C ARG A 372 -6.21 2.99 11.18
N LEU A 373 -6.91 3.31 12.28
CA LEU A 373 -8.16 4.04 12.25
C LEU A 373 -8.01 5.47 12.78
N ALA A 374 -8.78 6.38 12.18
CA ALA A 374 -8.87 7.76 12.60
C ALA A 374 -10.30 8.26 12.61
N ALA A 375 -10.55 9.31 13.39
CA ALA A 375 -11.83 9.98 13.49
C ALA A 375 -11.68 11.47 13.20
N VAL A 376 -12.58 11.98 12.37
CA VAL A 376 -12.71 13.40 12.04
C VAL A 376 -13.96 13.96 12.72
N PRO A 377 -13.84 15.00 13.56
CA PRO A 377 -14.99 15.55 14.26
C PRO A 377 -15.87 16.39 13.33
N LEU A 378 -17.18 16.30 13.55
CA LEU A 378 -18.18 17.20 12.98
C LEU A 378 -19.19 17.57 14.08
N PRO A 379 -19.60 18.85 14.21
CA PRO A 379 -20.69 19.20 15.11
C PRO A 379 -21.97 18.44 14.74
N LEU A 380 -22.65 17.87 15.75
CA LEU A 380 -23.86 17.08 15.52
C LEU A 380 -24.95 17.90 14.83
N THR A 381 -25.12 19.16 15.22
CA THR A 381 -26.04 20.10 14.58
C THR A 381 -25.77 20.27 13.08
N THR A 382 -24.51 20.27 12.66
CA THR A 382 -24.15 20.35 11.24
C THR A 382 -24.58 19.09 10.49
N ALA A 383 -24.51 17.90 11.09
CA ALA A 383 -25.03 16.69 10.45
C ALA A 383 -26.55 16.78 10.28
N GLU A 384 -27.25 17.14 11.35
CA GLU A 384 -28.73 17.23 11.41
C GLU A 384 -29.29 18.29 10.45
N GLU A 385 -28.70 19.49 10.42
CA GLU A 385 -29.10 20.58 9.51
C GLU A 385 -28.96 20.22 8.03
N ASN A 386 -28.12 19.23 7.71
CA ASN A 386 -27.92 18.75 6.34
C ASN A 386 -28.62 17.41 6.07
N GLY A 387 -29.50 16.96 6.98
CA GLY A 387 -30.32 15.77 6.82
C GLY A 387 -29.54 14.46 6.82
N VAL A 388 -28.34 14.44 7.40
CA VAL A 388 -27.53 13.22 7.58
C VAL A 388 -27.82 12.64 8.95
N GLU A 389 -28.35 11.43 8.99
CA GLU A 389 -28.51 10.69 10.23
C GLU A 389 -27.16 10.10 10.68
N THR A 390 -27.00 9.95 11.99
CA THR A 390 -25.79 9.39 12.59
C THR A 390 -26.05 7.97 13.07
N PHE A 391 -25.04 7.12 12.96
CA PHE A 391 -25.07 5.78 13.55
C PHE A 391 -24.59 5.84 15.01
N VAL A 392 -25.02 4.88 15.81
CA VAL A 392 -24.55 4.70 17.19
C VAL A 392 -23.62 3.50 17.27
N LEU A 393 -22.71 3.52 18.26
CA LEU A 393 -21.85 2.37 18.54
C LEU A 393 -22.69 1.20 19.06
N ALA A 394 -22.38 -0.01 18.59
CA ALA A 394 -22.98 -1.22 19.11
C ALA A 394 -22.57 -1.46 20.57
N GLU A 395 -23.54 -1.46 21.49
CA GLU A 395 -23.32 -1.71 22.91
C GLU A 395 -22.86 -3.16 23.19
N ASP A 396 -23.45 -4.13 22.46
CA ASP A 396 -23.08 -5.55 22.51
C ASP A 396 -22.95 -6.11 21.07
N PRO A 397 -21.76 -5.95 20.45
CA PRO A 397 -21.50 -6.47 19.11
C PRO A 397 -21.65 -8.00 19.00
N LEU A 398 -21.50 -8.73 20.11
CA LEU A 398 -21.49 -10.20 20.15
C LEU A 398 -22.90 -10.81 20.28
N ARG A 399 -23.92 -9.97 20.46
CA ARG A 399 -25.31 -10.39 20.62
C ARG A 399 -25.78 -11.29 19.48
N TYR A 400 -25.32 -11.02 18.26
CA TYR A 400 -25.54 -11.87 17.10
C TYR A 400 -24.19 -12.35 16.58
N PRO A 401 -24.02 -13.65 16.27
CA PRO A 401 -22.75 -14.20 15.78
C PRO A 401 -22.45 -13.86 14.30
N GLU A 402 -23.17 -12.88 13.75
CA GLU A 402 -23.13 -12.43 12.37
C GLU A 402 -23.16 -10.90 12.33
N ALA A 403 -22.36 -10.31 11.46
CA ALA A 403 -22.34 -8.89 11.18
C ALA A 403 -22.80 -8.63 9.75
N VAL A 404 -23.29 -7.42 9.49
CA VAL A 404 -23.52 -6.92 8.13
C VAL A 404 -22.28 -6.16 7.70
N LEU A 405 -21.63 -6.67 6.66
CA LEU A 405 -20.48 -6.04 6.03
C LEU A 405 -20.92 -5.26 4.80
N ILE A 406 -20.44 -4.04 4.64
CA ILE A 406 -20.74 -3.16 3.50
C ILE A 406 -19.45 -2.63 2.89
N ASP A 407 -19.28 -2.86 1.59
CA ASP A 407 -18.18 -2.34 0.77
C ASP A 407 -18.20 -0.81 0.78
N SER A 408 -17.05 -0.22 1.09
CA SER A 408 -16.88 1.22 1.01
C SER A 408 -16.78 1.74 -0.43
N GLY A 409 -16.25 0.98 -1.37
CA GLY A 409 -16.00 1.39 -2.77
C GLY A 409 -17.05 0.92 -3.79
N ASN A 410 -17.37 -0.38 -3.83
CA ASN A 410 -18.10 -0.99 -4.96
C ASN A 410 -19.56 -1.35 -4.67
N GLY A 411 -20.08 -1.00 -3.49
CA GLY A 411 -21.50 -1.16 -3.13
C GLY A 411 -21.96 -2.59 -2.87
N GLY A 412 -21.03 -3.55 -2.71
CA GLY A 412 -21.35 -4.88 -2.20
C GLY A 412 -21.77 -4.84 -0.73
N TYR A 413 -22.64 -5.74 -0.32
CA TYR A 413 -22.98 -5.94 1.10
C TYR A 413 -23.46 -7.36 1.34
N GLY A 414 -23.30 -7.86 2.57
CA GLY A 414 -23.76 -9.19 2.95
C GLY A 414 -23.64 -9.47 4.44
N GLU A 415 -24.22 -10.61 4.87
CA GLU A 415 -24.06 -11.12 6.23
C GLU A 415 -22.83 -12.02 6.33
N ILE A 416 -21.96 -11.72 7.28
CA ILE A 416 -20.74 -12.47 7.54
C ILE A 416 -20.70 -12.97 8.98
N PRO A 417 -20.54 -14.30 9.21
CA PRO A 417 -20.27 -14.82 10.53
C PRO A 417 -18.91 -14.36 11.04
N PHE A 418 -18.79 -14.12 12.34
CA PHE A 418 -17.52 -13.77 12.94
C PHE A 418 -17.28 -14.50 14.27
N LYS A 419 -16.02 -14.51 14.70
CA LYS A 419 -15.59 -15.01 16.02
C LYS A 419 -14.69 -13.98 16.67
N LEU A 420 -14.51 -14.06 17.98
CA LEU A 420 -13.45 -13.31 18.66
C LEU A 420 -12.09 -13.83 18.21
N ASP A 421 -11.14 -12.93 17.97
CA ASP A 421 -9.75 -13.32 17.74
C ASP A 421 -9.16 -13.94 19.02
N PRO A 422 -8.45 -15.08 18.92
CA PRO A 422 -7.95 -15.81 20.08
C PRO A 422 -6.75 -15.14 20.77
N GLN A 423 -6.04 -14.24 20.08
CA GLN A 423 -4.88 -13.50 20.63
C GLN A 423 -5.28 -12.14 21.16
N ASP A 424 -6.35 -11.52 20.62
CA ASP A 424 -6.90 -10.26 21.11
C ASP A 424 -8.42 -10.17 20.93
N GLN A 425 -9.16 -10.31 22.04
CA GLN A 425 -10.63 -10.33 22.06
C GLN A 425 -11.28 -8.98 21.69
N HIS A 426 -10.51 -7.91 21.49
CA HIS A 426 -11.05 -6.66 20.94
C HIS A 426 -11.29 -6.74 19.43
N TYR A 427 -10.79 -7.78 18.76
CA TYR A 427 -10.94 -7.99 17.33
C TYR A 427 -11.93 -9.10 17.00
N LEU A 428 -12.70 -8.87 15.94
CA LEU A 428 -13.62 -9.81 15.33
C LEU A 428 -12.95 -10.39 14.08
N SER A 429 -12.75 -11.71 14.08
CA SER A 429 -12.28 -12.50 12.94
C SER A 429 -13.49 -12.89 12.07
N MET A 430 -13.58 -12.25 10.92
CA MET A 430 -14.61 -12.45 9.90
C MET A 430 -14.35 -13.74 9.13
N GLN A 431 -15.36 -14.58 8.99
CA GLN A 431 -15.24 -15.87 8.31
C GLN A 431 -15.42 -15.70 6.79
N THR A 432 -14.42 -15.10 6.13
CA THR A 432 -14.47 -14.68 4.72
C THR A 432 -14.51 -15.84 3.72
N ASP A 433 -13.89 -16.99 4.04
CA ASP A 433 -13.92 -18.18 3.18
C ASP A 433 -15.35 -18.70 2.96
N LEU A 434 -16.17 -18.67 4.02
CA LEU A 434 -17.58 -19.05 3.94
C LEU A 434 -18.39 -17.99 3.17
N PHE A 435 -18.08 -16.72 3.40
CA PHE A 435 -18.76 -15.59 2.79
C PHE A 435 -18.57 -15.53 1.26
N ASN A 436 -17.31 -15.58 0.79
CA ASN A 436 -16.98 -15.51 -0.64
C ASN A 436 -17.58 -16.69 -1.43
N ARG A 437 -17.72 -17.86 -0.80
CA ARG A 437 -18.36 -19.04 -1.40
C ARG A 437 -19.85 -18.85 -1.65
N ILE A 438 -20.53 -18.03 -0.84
CA ILE A 438 -21.98 -17.80 -0.90
C ILE A 438 -22.30 -16.58 -1.77
N PHE A 439 -21.53 -15.50 -1.67
CA PHE A 439 -21.85 -14.20 -2.27
C PHE A 439 -21.03 -13.83 -3.53
N GLY A 440 -20.06 -14.65 -3.95
CA GLY A 440 -19.32 -14.41 -5.20
C GLY A 440 -18.30 -13.27 -5.11
N ASP A 441 -18.29 -12.35 -6.11
CA ASP A 441 -17.26 -11.31 -6.35
C ASP A 441 -17.11 -10.24 -5.23
N PHE A 442 -17.89 -10.30 -4.15
CA PHE A 442 -17.73 -9.38 -3.03
C PHE A 442 -16.67 -9.91 -2.06
N SER A 443 -15.46 -9.37 -2.16
CA SER A 443 -14.35 -9.69 -1.25
C SER A 443 -14.19 -8.58 -0.21
N PRO A 444 -14.29 -8.90 1.10
CA PRO A 444 -14.07 -7.93 2.17
C PRO A 444 -12.70 -7.24 2.03
N GLY A 445 -12.71 -5.92 2.10
CA GLY A 445 -11.55 -5.07 1.96
C GLY A 445 -11.34 -4.16 3.16
N THR A 446 -10.13 -3.61 3.24
CA THR A 446 -9.78 -2.60 4.23
C THR A 446 -10.68 -1.36 4.09
N GLY A 447 -11.22 -0.86 5.20
CA GLY A 447 -12.10 0.31 5.21
C GLY A 447 -13.59 -0.01 5.03
N ASP A 448 -13.95 -1.26 4.77
CA ASP A 448 -15.36 -1.68 4.71
C ASP A 448 -16.07 -1.54 6.05
N ALA A 449 -17.33 -1.14 6.02
CA ALA A 449 -18.08 -0.84 7.22
C ALA A 449 -18.74 -2.09 7.81
N VAL A 450 -18.64 -2.26 9.12
CA VAL A 450 -19.17 -3.40 9.86
C VAL A 450 -20.29 -2.94 10.78
N PHE A 451 -21.47 -3.55 10.63
CA PHE A 451 -22.66 -3.26 11.43
C PHE A 451 -23.17 -4.51 12.14
N ALA A 452 -23.74 -4.33 13.32
CA ALA A 452 -24.53 -5.35 13.98
C ALA A 452 -25.84 -5.58 13.23
N LYS A 453 -26.50 -6.73 13.43
CA LYS A 453 -27.83 -6.98 12.84
C LYS A 453 -28.89 -5.98 13.33
N THR A 454 -28.64 -5.26 14.43
CA THR A 454 -29.51 -4.17 14.92
C THR A 454 -29.40 -2.89 14.08
N GLY A 455 -28.40 -2.78 13.19
CA GLY A 455 -28.06 -1.55 12.47
C GLY A 455 -27.08 -0.64 13.21
N ASP A 456 -26.64 -1.02 14.41
CA ASP A 456 -25.62 -0.29 15.16
C ASP A 456 -24.24 -0.52 14.54
N TRP A 457 -23.39 0.50 14.57
CA TRP A 457 -22.08 0.47 13.96
C TRP A 457 -21.08 -0.22 14.89
N ILE A 458 -20.32 -1.18 14.36
CA ILE A 458 -19.30 -1.93 15.12
C ILE A 458 -17.91 -1.36 14.85
N GLY A 459 -17.58 -1.10 13.58
CA GLY A 459 -16.23 -0.73 13.20
C GLY A 459 -16.00 -0.65 11.69
N LEU A 460 -14.73 -0.55 11.32
CA LEU A 460 -14.26 -0.72 9.94
C LEU A 460 -13.35 -1.94 9.86
N MET A 461 -13.39 -2.66 8.75
CA MET A 461 -12.38 -3.67 8.41
C MET A 461 -11.01 -3.02 8.36
N VAL A 462 -10.04 -3.63 9.03
CA VAL A 462 -8.65 -3.14 9.09
C VAL A 462 -7.68 -3.94 8.22
N ASN A 463 -8.15 -5.07 7.72
CA ASN A 463 -7.56 -5.92 6.69
C ASN A 463 -8.72 -6.71 6.02
N SER A 464 -8.44 -7.79 5.29
CA SER A 464 -9.46 -8.57 4.59
C SER A 464 -10.33 -9.45 5.48
N ASP A 465 -9.99 -9.71 6.74
CA ASP A 465 -10.69 -10.70 7.58
C ASP A 465 -10.87 -10.28 9.05
N THR A 466 -10.52 -9.05 9.39
CA THR A 466 -10.48 -8.58 10.77
C THR A 466 -11.09 -7.19 10.88
N ALA A 467 -11.91 -6.98 11.92
CA ALA A 467 -12.38 -5.66 12.34
C ALA A 467 -12.30 -5.51 13.87
N PRO A 468 -11.84 -4.37 14.41
CA PRO A 468 -11.95 -4.07 15.84
C PRO A 468 -13.43 -3.85 16.23
N ALA A 469 -13.83 -4.40 17.37
CA ALA A 469 -15.12 -4.11 18.01
C ALA A 469 -15.02 -2.78 18.77
N ILE A 470 -15.42 -1.68 18.12
CA ILE A 470 -15.24 -0.33 18.68
C ILE A 470 -16.40 0.01 19.61
N LEU A 471 -16.17 -0.16 20.90
CA LEU A 471 -17.15 0.19 21.96
C LEU A 471 -17.08 1.68 22.36
N SER A 472 -15.99 2.36 22.03
CA SER A 472 -15.83 3.81 22.26
C SER A 472 -14.86 4.45 21.27
N LEU A 473 -15.06 5.73 20.95
CA LEU A 473 -14.13 6.50 20.11
C LEU A 473 -13.03 7.16 20.96
N ALA A 474 -12.38 6.38 21.82
CA ALA A 474 -11.25 6.85 22.61
C ALA A 474 -10.09 7.26 21.70
N VAL A 475 -9.56 8.47 21.87
CA VAL A 475 -8.50 9.02 21.01
C VAL A 475 -7.11 8.81 21.61
N ASN A 476 -6.14 8.45 20.77
CA ASN A 476 -4.74 8.29 21.14
C ASN A 476 -3.86 9.19 20.25
N GLY A 477 -3.92 10.50 20.50
CA GLY A 477 -3.20 11.51 19.74
C GLY A 477 -3.97 12.04 18.54
N SER A 478 -3.39 13.05 17.91
CA SER A 478 -4.00 13.78 16.80
C SER A 478 -2.95 14.44 15.91
N ILE A 479 -3.37 14.83 14.72
CA ILE A 479 -2.61 15.71 13.82
C ILE A 479 -3.44 16.95 13.51
N ASP A 480 -2.77 18.10 13.46
CA ASP A 480 -3.37 19.36 13.02
C ASP A 480 -3.25 19.49 11.49
N LEU A 481 -4.22 20.16 10.87
CA LEU A 481 -4.40 20.30 9.43
C LEU A 481 -4.58 21.77 9.03
N GLY A 482 -4.40 22.06 7.74
CA GLY A 482 -4.48 23.41 7.17
C GLY A 482 -3.36 24.31 7.70
N ASP A 483 -3.70 25.53 8.12
CA ASP A 483 -2.72 26.54 8.55
C ASP A 483 -1.85 26.13 9.76
N GLN A 484 -2.22 25.07 10.50
CA GLN A 484 -1.47 24.54 11.64
C GLN A 484 -0.81 23.19 11.34
N PHE A 485 -0.83 22.74 10.08
CA PHE A 485 -0.19 21.50 9.69
C PHE A 485 1.32 21.56 9.95
N ASN A 486 1.84 20.50 10.58
CA ASN A 486 3.26 20.32 10.82
C ASN A 486 3.70 18.95 10.30
N ALA A 487 4.54 18.97 9.27
CA ALA A 487 5.02 17.76 8.60
C ALA A 487 5.82 16.85 9.54
N GLU A 488 6.69 17.42 10.38
CA GLU A 488 7.54 16.65 11.30
C GLU A 488 6.71 15.99 12.40
N ALA A 489 5.82 16.73 13.06
CA ALA A 489 4.93 16.21 14.09
C ALA A 489 4.00 15.13 13.53
N THR A 490 3.50 15.32 12.30
CA THR A 490 2.67 14.33 11.59
C THR A 490 3.46 13.05 11.34
N GLN A 491 4.69 13.16 10.83
CA GLN A 491 5.56 12.00 10.61
C GLN A 491 5.87 11.24 11.91
N GLN A 492 6.14 11.95 13.00
CA GLN A 492 6.36 11.34 14.32
C GLN A 492 5.11 10.61 14.81
N ALA A 493 3.93 11.21 14.68
CA ALA A 493 2.67 10.60 15.07
C ALA A 493 2.39 9.31 14.27
N LEU A 494 2.58 9.35 12.94
CA LEU A 494 2.39 8.18 12.07
C LEU A 494 3.45 7.09 12.30
N ALA A 495 4.70 7.47 12.58
CA ALA A 495 5.73 6.51 12.98
C ALA A 495 5.37 5.79 14.28
N ALA A 496 4.81 6.50 15.26
CA ALA A 496 4.32 5.89 16.49
C ALA A 496 3.15 4.92 16.24
N ARG A 497 2.23 5.25 15.32
CA ARG A 497 1.15 4.34 14.89
C ARG A 497 1.69 3.10 14.17
N LYS A 498 2.66 3.27 13.28
CA LYS A 498 3.34 2.15 12.60
C LYS A 498 4.03 1.22 13.60
N ALA A 499 4.67 1.78 14.63
CA ALA A 499 5.26 1.00 15.71
C ALA A 499 4.21 0.26 16.56
N ALA A 500 3.05 0.87 16.82
CA ALA A 500 1.93 0.23 17.50
C ALA A 500 1.36 -0.94 16.67
N LEU A 501 1.17 -0.74 15.36
CA LEU A 501 0.74 -1.80 14.43
C LEU A 501 1.70 -3.00 14.43
N ALA A 502 3.01 -2.75 14.46
CA ALA A 502 4.02 -3.80 14.52
C ALA A 502 4.00 -4.61 15.85
N ARG A 503 3.39 -4.07 16.91
CA ARG A 503 3.23 -4.74 18.21
C ARG A 503 1.94 -5.54 18.32
N LEU A 504 0.98 -5.34 17.42
CA LEU A 504 -0.24 -6.13 17.40
C LEU A 504 0.07 -7.61 17.14
N PRO A 505 -0.75 -8.54 17.65
CA PRO A 505 -0.62 -9.96 17.35
C PRO A 505 -0.63 -10.23 15.84
N SER A 506 0.05 -11.29 15.40
CA SER A 506 0.18 -11.58 13.97
C SER A 506 -1.14 -11.97 13.31
N SER A 507 -2.15 -12.38 14.09
CA SER A 507 -3.48 -12.70 13.57
C SER A 507 -4.29 -11.49 13.11
N VAL A 508 -3.99 -10.29 13.64
CA VAL A 508 -4.76 -9.06 13.37
C VAL A 508 -3.97 -7.97 12.65
N ARG A 509 -2.67 -8.19 12.45
CA ARG A 509 -1.75 -7.26 11.76
C ARG A 509 -1.90 -7.41 10.26
#